data_AF-A0A210PW58-F1
#
_entry.id   AF-A0A210PW58-F1
#
_cell.length_a   1.000
_cell.length_b   1.000
_cell.length_c   1.000
_cell.angle_alpha   90.00
_cell.angle_beta   90.00
_cell.angle_gamma   90.00
#
_symmetry.space_group_name_H-M   'P 1'
#
loop_
_entity.id
_entity.type
_entity.pdbx_description
1 polymer ?
#
loop_
_entity_poly.entity_id
_entity_poly.type
_entity_poly.pdbx_seq_one_letter_code
_entity_poly.pdbx_strand_id
1 'polypeptide(L)'
;MPGSTKKERQTIKKRFTCDLAARCQAELYHLYDRHCGSLIPLQRAAHGVKGAIVKCYQGVHCECRTKSLVYAGKERNNWLTDNIYLPSDFKVSGGEATVSKILMEKVDARLGDSVLEKTLWNLTTQKVESVNRRLMRSLPSSVNFTRNFSGRAHRAVYSVNHGPGTAIKELCSGVGSPITAGSSVSKDLDKEQKRHLYNKARSQSLRCKIQKRNKRHKIFKLHDCKIDEEIYVKDRVMIEKKK
;
A
#
# COMPACT_ATOMS: atom_id res chain seq x y z
N MET A 1 -21.82 15.16 -3.91
CA MET A 1 -20.63 15.42 -3.07
C MET A 1 -20.93 16.63 -2.19
N PRO A 2 -20.77 16.53 -0.87
CA PRO A 2 -21.01 17.64 0.05
C PRO A 2 -19.99 18.79 -0.19
N GLY A 3 -20.37 20.02 0.13
CA GLY A 3 -19.53 21.22 0.01
C GLY A 3 -20.34 22.47 -0.36
N SER A 4 -20.06 23.59 0.29
CA SER A 4 -20.79 24.85 0.07
C SER A 4 -20.35 25.53 -1.23
N THR A 5 -19.05 25.51 -1.53
CA THR A 5 -18.47 26.10 -2.74
C THR A 5 -18.06 25.06 -3.79
N LYS A 6 -17.95 25.47 -5.07
CA LYS A 6 -17.45 24.59 -6.16
C LYS A 6 -16.04 24.08 -5.86
N LYS A 7 -15.19 24.92 -5.25
CA LYS A 7 -13.81 24.58 -4.86
C LYS A 7 -13.77 23.55 -3.74
N GLU A 8 -14.62 23.70 -2.71
CA GLU A 8 -14.78 22.70 -1.65
C GLU A 8 -15.26 21.36 -2.20
N ARG A 9 -16.29 21.36 -3.05
CA ARG A 9 -16.79 20.12 -3.68
C ARG A 9 -15.71 19.40 -4.49
N GLN A 10 -14.87 20.14 -5.22
CA GLN A 10 -13.73 19.57 -5.95
C GLN A 10 -12.65 19.03 -5.01
N THR A 11 -12.37 19.73 -3.91
CA THR A 11 -11.38 19.32 -2.91
C THR A 11 -11.83 18.05 -2.20
N ILE A 12 -13.07 17.99 -1.73
CA ILE A 12 -13.68 16.82 -1.11
C ILE A 12 -13.71 15.65 -2.10
N LYS A 13 -14.04 15.88 -3.38
CA LYS A 13 -13.97 14.85 -4.43
C LYS A 13 -12.55 14.26 -4.55
N LYS A 14 -11.52 15.09 -4.61
CA LYS A 14 -10.11 14.63 -4.68
C LYS A 14 -9.74 13.82 -3.43
N ARG A 15 -10.07 14.33 -2.24
CA ARG A 15 -9.81 13.63 -0.97
C ARG A 15 -10.52 12.28 -0.90
N PHE A 16 -11.79 12.24 -1.29
CA PHE A 16 -12.58 11.01 -1.39
C PHE A 16 -11.93 9.99 -2.33
N THR A 17 -11.44 10.41 -3.50
CA THR A 17 -10.78 9.48 -4.43
C THR A 17 -9.49 8.89 -3.87
N CYS A 18 -8.68 9.69 -3.16
CA CYS A 18 -7.48 9.20 -2.49
C CYS A 18 -7.82 8.24 -1.35
N ASP A 19 -8.86 8.57 -0.59
CA ASP A 19 -9.32 7.76 0.53
C ASP A 19 -9.86 6.40 0.09
N LEU A 20 -10.77 6.38 -0.90
CA LEU A 20 -11.32 5.15 -1.45
C LEU A 20 -10.21 4.23 -1.98
N ALA A 21 -9.20 4.81 -2.65
CA ALA A 21 -8.05 4.05 -3.12
C ALA A 21 -7.23 3.48 -1.95
N ALA A 22 -6.99 4.27 -0.90
CA ALA A 22 -6.28 3.81 0.30
C ALA A 22 -7.04 2.69 1.02
N ARG A 23 -8.37 2.79 1.09
CA ARG A 23 -9.24 1.76 1.66
C ARG A 23 -9.17 0.45 0.91
N CYS A 24 -9.40 0.49 -0.41
CA CYS A 24 -9.30 -0.71 -1.25
C CYS A 24 -7.91 -1.35 -1.13
N GLN A 25 -6.85 -0.54 -1.08
CA GLN A 25 -5.49 -1.05 -0.91
C GLN A 25 -5.26 -1.71 0.46
N ALA A 26 -5.82 -1.15 1.53
CA ALA A 26 -5.72 -1.72 2.88
C ALA A 26 -6.42 -3.08 2.95
N GLU A 27 -7.64 -3.18 2.43
CA GLU A 27 -8.38 -4.45 2.36
C GLU A 27 -7.64 -5.47 1.52
N LEU A 28 -7.11 -5.05 0.36
CA LEU A 28 -6.35 -5.90 -0.53
C LEU A 28 -5.08 -6.47 0.14
N TYR A 29 -4.39 -5.69 0.98
CA TYR A 29 -3.25 -6.21 1.73
C TYR A 29 -3.63 -7.34 2.68
N HIS A 30 -4.75 -7.22 3.40
CA HIS A 30 -5.23 -8.28 4.28
C HIS A 30 -5.78 -9.49 3.50
N LEU A 31 -6.40 -9.25 2.35
CA LEU A 31 -6.83 -10.31 1.45
C LEU A 31 -5.64 -11.16 0.99
N TYR A 32 -4.54 -10.52 0.59
CA TYR A 32 -3.31 -11.26 0.26
C TYR A 32 -2.71 -11.97 1.46
N ASP A 33 -2.66 -11.33 2.63
CA ASP A 33 -2.11 -11.96 3.83
C ASP A 33 -2.81 -13.29 4.17
N ARG A 34 -4.13 -13.37 3.91
CA ARG A 34 -4.95 -14.57 4.17
C ARG A 34 -5.04 -15.56 3.00
N HIS A 35 -5.02 -15.08 1.76
CA HIS A 35 -5.39 -15.88 0.57
C HIS A 35 -4.37 -15.78 -0.58
N CYS A 36 -3.15 -15.30 -0.34
CA CYS A 36 -2.10 -15.20 -1.38
C CYS A 36 -1.94 -16.53 -2.13
N GLY A 37 -1.83 -16.45 -3.46
CA GLY A 37 -1.62 -17.62 -4.33
C GLY A 37 -2.87 -18.46 -4.63
N SER A 38 -4.01 -18.21 -3.96
CA SER A 38 -5.27 -18.92 -4.21
C SER A 38 -6.34 -17.97 -4.75
N LEU A 39 -6.56 -18.02 -6.07
CA LEU A 39 -7.44 -17.07 -6.76
C LEU A 39 -8.90 -17.16 -6.32
N ILE A 40 -9.47 -18.36 -6.24
CA ILE A 40 -10.90 -18.56 -5.94
C ILE A 40 -11.27 -18.06 -4.53
N PRO A 41 -10.55 -18.45 -3.45
CA PRO A 41 -10.79 -17.88 -2.12
C PRO A 41 -10.61 -16.36 -2.07
N LEU A 42 -9.60 -15.83 -2.77
CA LEU A 42 -9.32 -14.40 -2.84
C LEU A 42 -10.50 -13.63 -3.46
N GLN A 43 -11.02 -14.08 -4.61
CA GLN A 43 -12.16 -13.47 -5.30
C GLN A 43 -13.43 -13.51 -4.43
N ARG A 44 -13.74 -14.65 -3.82
CA ARG A 44 -14.90 -14.79 -2.92
C ARG A 44 -14.84 -13.84 -1.73
N ALA A 45 -13.69 -13.75 -1.06
CA ALA A 45 -13.50 -12.83 0.05
C ALA A 45 -13.58 -11.36 -0.41
N ALA A 46 -12.98 -11.04 -1.58
CA ALA A 46 -13.05 -9.71 -2.15
C ALA A 46 -14.49 -9.28 -2.46
N HIS A 47 -15.34 -10.15 -3.00
CA HIS A 47 -16.76 -9.84 -3.25
C HIS A 47 -17.50 -9.38 -1.99
N GLY A 48 -17.27 -10.05 -0.86
CA GLY A 48 -17.82 -9.62 0.44
C GLY A 48 -17.32 -8.24 0.89
N VAL A 49 -16.01 -8.00 0.74
CA VAL A 49 -15.37 -6.72 1.07
C VAL A 49 -15.95 -5.58 0.23
N LYS A 50 -16.15 -5.77 -1.09
CA LYS A 50 -16.65 -4.74 -2.00
C LYS A 50 -18.00 -4.18 -1.53
N GLY A 51 -18.94 -5.06 -1.20
CA GLY A 51 -20.25 -4.66 -0.66
C GLY A 51 -20.15 -3.88 0.65
N ALA A 52 -19.27 -4.32 1.57
CA ALA A 52 -19.05 -3.63 2.83
C ALA A 52 -18.39 -2.25 2.66
N ILE A 53 -17.54 -2.06 1.65
CA ILE A 53 -16.96 -0.76 1.30
C ILE A 53 -18.07 0.22 0.89
N VAL A 54 -18.92 -0.19 -0.05
CA VAL A 54 -20.02 0.64 -0.57
C VAL A 54 -20.96 1.06 0.57
N LYS A 55 -21.45 0.10 1.37
CA LYS A 55 -22.36 0.37 2.50
C LYS A 55 -21.75 1.31 3.54
N CYS A 56 -20.45 1.16 3.82
CA CYS A 56 -19.76 2.00 4.78
C CYS A 56 -19.68 3.47 4.34
N TYR A 57 -19.46 3.76 3.06
CA TYR A 57 -19.50 5.16 2.55
C TYR A 57 -20.92 5.75 2.46
N GLN A 58 -21.95 4.91 2.58
CA GLN A 58 -23.35 5.32 2.75
C GLN A 58 -23.72 5.53 4.23
N GLY A 59 -22.81 5.23 5.16
CA GLY A 59 -23.03 5.34 6.61
C GLY A 59 -23.61 4.08 7.26
N VAL A 60 -23.68 2.96 6.54
CA VAL A 60 -24.16 1.67 7.07
C VAL A 60 -22.95 0.78 7.39
N HIS A 61 -22.72 0.54 8.69
CA HIS A 61 -21.51 -0.14 9.16
C HIS A 61 -21.71 -1.59 9.62
N CYS A 62 -22.92 -2.16 9.54
CA CYS A 62 -23.23 -3.51 10.02
C CYS A 62 -22.36 -4.60 9.37
N GLU A 63 -22.01 -4.45 8.09
CA GLU A 63 -21.18 -5.42 7.36
C GLU A 63 -19.68 -5.21 7.53
N CYS A 64 -19.25 -4.09 8.13
CA CYS A 64 -17.83 -3.85 8.36
C CYS A 64 -17.27 -4.94 9.30
N ARG A 65 -18.00 -5.34 10.34
CA ARG A 65 -17.51 -6.32 11.32
C ARG A 65 -17.29 -7.71 10.71
N THR A 66 -18.15 -8.12 9.79
CA THR A 66 -18.17 -9.48 9.25
C THR A 66 -17.41 -9.62 7.93
N LYS A 67 -17.36 -8.56 7.12
CA LYS A 67 -16.81 -8.61 5.76
C LYS A 67 -15.60 -7.71 5.52
N SER A 68 -15.37 -6.65 6.32
CA SER A 68 -14.13 -5.86 6.22
C SER A 68 -13.00 -6.58 6.94
N LEU A 69 -11.82 -6.60 6.32
CA LEU A 69 -10.63 -7.19 6.93
C LEU A 69 -9.81 -6.16 7.70
N VAL A 70 -10.06 -4.87 7.46
CA VAL A 70 -9.30 -3.77 8.07
C VAL A 70 -9.93 -3.33 9.40
N TYR A 71 -11.27 -3.35 9.52
CA TYR A 71 -11.97 -2.80 10.69
C TYR A 71 -12.95 -3.78 11.32
N ALA A 72 -13.08 -3.72 12.65
CA ALA A 72 -14.02 -4.51 13.43
C ALA A 72 -15.47 -3.98 13.42
N GLY A 73 -15.75 -2.87 12.71
CA GLY A 73 -17.09 -2.45 12.32
C GLY A 73 -18.03 -1.95 13.43
N LYS A 74 -17.53 -1.14 14.37
CA LYS A 74 -18.41 -0.40 15.31
C LYS A 74 -18.65 1.03 14.79
N GLU A 75 -19.74 1.67 15.21
CA GLU A 75 -20.05 3.07 14.84
C GLU A 75 -18.91 4.05 15.14
N ARG A 76 -18.12 3.79 16.19
CA ARG A 76 -16.93 4.58 16.56
C ARG A 76 -15.60 3.94 16.16
N ASN A 77 -15.62 2.81 15.45
CA ASN A 77 -14.43 2.09 15.01
C ASN A 77 -14.62 1.57 13.57
N ASN A 78 -14.67 2.52 12.64
CA ASN A 78 -14.81 2.29 11.21
C ASN A 78 -13.81 3.15 10.41
N TRP A 79 -13.72 2.86 9.11
CA TRP A 79 -12.80 3.54 8.19
C TRP A 79 -12.95 5.07 8.18
N LEU A 80 -14.17 5.59 8.33
CA LEU A 80 -14.46 7.03 8.28
C LEU A 80 -14.08 7.74 9.58
N THR A 81 -14.13 7.04 10.72
CA THR A 81 -13.79 7.62 12.03
C THR A 81 -12.29 7.85 12.26
N ASP A 82 -11.39 7.04 11.67
CA ASP A 82 -9.93 7.23 11.76
C ASP A 82 -9.34 7.90 10.50
N ASN A 83 -10.20 8.54 9.70
CA ASN A 83 -9.83 9.11 8.42
C ASN A 83 -9.21 10.50 8.56
N ILE A 84 -8.13 10.72 7.82
CA ILE A 84 -7.41 12.00 7.76
C ILE A 84 -7.95 12.89 6.63
N TYR A 85 -8.45 12.26 5.57
CA TYR A 85 -8.80 12.92 4.33
C TYR A 85 -10.26 13.34 4.27
N LEU A 86 -11.13 12.66 5.01
CA LEU A 86 -12.57 12.91 4.99
C LEU A 86 -13.06 13.37 6.37
N PRO A 87 -14.07 14.27 6.42
CA PRO A 87 -14.79 14.57 7.64
C PRO A 87 -15.38 13.30 8.27
N SER A 88 -15.45 13.25 9.61
CA SER A 88 -15.95 12.08 10.35
C SER A 88 -17.44 11.78 10.09
N ASP A 89 -18.19 12.78 9.67
CA ASP A 89 -19.61 12.74 9.29
C ASP A 89 -19.83 12.53 7.78
N PHE A 90 -18.76 12.27 7.01
CA PHE A 90 -18.84 12.12 5.57
C PHE A 90 -19.76 10.97 5.16
N LYS A 91 -20.79 11.30 4.37
CA LYS A 91 -21.69 10.33 3.75
C LYS A 91 -21.94 10.69 2.30
N VAL A 92 -22.01 9.69 1.43
CA VAL A 92 -22.37 9.90 0.03
C VAL A 92 -23.89 9.93 -0.08
N SER A 93 -24.47 11.13 -0.07
CA SER A 93 -25.92 11.35 -0.23
C SER A 93 -26.32 11.33 -1.71
N GLY A 94 -27.36 10.58 -2.06
CA GLY A 94 -27.98 10.53 -3.39
C GLY A 94 -28.95 9.35 -3.54
N GLY A 95 -29.62 9.22 -4.69
CA GLY A 95 -30.49 8.09 -5.00
C GLY A 95 -29.75 6.77 -4.78
N GLU A 96 -30.20 5.99 -3.80
CA GLU A 96 -29.43 4.92 -3.15
C GLU A 96 -28.91 3.89 -4.17
N ALA A 97 -29.72 3.55 -5.18
CA ALA A 97 -29.35 2.62 -6.24
C ALA A 97 -28.24 3.16 -7.18
N THR A 98 -28.36 4.39 -7.65
CA THR A 98 -27.40 4.99 -8.59
C THR A 98 -26.04 5.23 -7.93
N VAL A 99 -26.06 5.70 -6.68
CA VAL A 99 -24.82 5.92 -5.89
C VAL A 99 -24.13 4.60 -5.60
N SER A 100 -24.87 3.57 -5.20
CA SER A 100 -24.33 2.23 -4.95
C SER A 100 -23.64 1.68 -6.19
N LYS A 101 -24.27 1.81 -7.36
CA LYS A 101 -23.72 1.33 -8.62
C LYS A 101 -22.41 2.02 -8.98
N ILE A 102 -22.38 3.35 -8.93
CA ILE A 102 -21.17 4.12 -9.26
C ILE A 102 -20.04 3.80 -8.27
N LEU A 103 -20.35 3.70 -6.98
CA LEU A 103 -19.35 3.33 -5.96
C LEU A 103 -18.82 1.92 -6.21
N MET A 104 -19.70 0.97 -6.50
CA MET A 104 -19.30 -0.40 -6.84
C MET A 104 -18.38 -0.42 -8.06
N GLU A 105 -18.70 0.29 -9.13
CA GLU A 105 -17.84 0.39 -10.32
C GLU A 105 -16.44 0.94 -9.98
N LYS A 106 -16.34 1.94 -9.09
CA LYS A 106 -15.04 2.47 -8.64
C LYS A 106 -14.27 1.50 -7.74
N VAL A 107 -14.98 0.73 -6.94
CA VAL A 107 -14.39 -0.33 -6.11
C VAL A 107 -13.93 -1.50 -6.99
N ASP A 108 -14.73 -1.93 -7.96
CA ASP A 108 -14.40 -2.98 -8.93
C ASP A 108 -13.20 -2.62 -9.80
N ALA A 109 -13.00 -1.34 -10.13
CA ALA A 109 -11.78 -0.89 -10.79
C ALA A 109 -10.49 -1.18 -9.99
N ARG A 110 -10.59 -1.53 -8.70
CA ARG A 110 -9.47 -1.86 -7.80
C ARG A 110 -9.51 -3.29 -7.27
N LEU A 111 -10.70 -3.82 -7.01
CA LEU A 111 -10.94 -5.13 -6.38
C LEU A 111 -11.75 -6.08 -7.29
N GLY A 112 -11.87 -5.76 -8.57
CA GLY A 112 -12.53 -6.59 -9.56
C GLY A 112 -11.70 -7.84 -9.89
N ASP A 113 -12.37 -8.87 -10.37
CA ASP A 113 -11.79 -10.21 -10.53
C ASP A 113 -10.59 -10.20 -11.48
N SER A 114 -10.67 -9.47 -12.60
CA SER A 114 -9.57 -9.30 -13.55
C SER A 114 -8.36 -8.56 -12.98
N VAL A 115 -8.58 -7.68 -12.00
CA VAL A 115 -7.50 -6.98 -11.30
C VAL A 115 -6.84 -7.94 -10.31
N LEU A 116 -7.64 -8.69 -9.56
CA LEU A 116 -7.16 -9.68 -8.58
C LEU A 116 -6.33 -10.78 -9.25
N GLU A 117 -6.73 -11.24 -10.44
CA GLU A 117 -5.95 -12.19 -11.24
C GLU A 117 -4.56 -11.65 -11.58
N LYS A 118 -4.49 -10.41 -12.10
CA LYS A 118 -3.21 -9.77 -12.46
C LYS A 118 -2.33 -9.48 -11.26
N THR A 119 -2.93 -9.37 -10.08
CA THR A 119 -2.24 -8.95 -8.84
C THR A 119 -2.12 -10.07 -7.81
N LEU A 120 -2.45 -11.31 -8.17
CA LEU A 120 -2.52 -12.49 -7.29
C LEU A 120 -1.30 -12.66 -6.37
N TRP A 121 -0.11 -12.36 -6.90
CA TRP A 121 1.18 -12.52 -6.23
C TRP A 121 1.59 -11.30 -5.40
N ASN A 122 0.74 -10.28 -5.28
CA ASN A 122 1.00 -9.04 -4.57
C ASN A 122 2.38 -8.44 -4.94
N LEU A 123 2.70 -8.48 -6.24
CA LEU A 123 3.91 -7.90 -6.80
C LEU A 123 3.73 -6.39 -6.85
N THR A 124 4.55 -5.68 -6.09
CA THR A 124 4.55 -4.21 -6.10
C THR A 124 5.69 -3.72 -6.99
N THR A 125 5.54 -2.52 -7.55
CA THR A 125 6.61 -1.85 -8.29
C THR A 125 7.92 -1.83 -7.50
N GLN A 126 7.85 -1.64 -6.18
CA GLN A 126 9.03 -1.67 -5.30
C GLN A 126 9.68 -3.06 -5.22
N LYS A 127 8.89 -4.15 -5.18
CA LYS A 127 9.43 -5.52 -5.24
C LYS A 127 10.12 -5.78 -6.58
N VAL A 128 9.48 -5.40 -7.68
CA VAL A 128 10.01 -5.55 -9.04
C VAL A 128 11.29 -4.72 -9.22
N GLU A 129 11.27 -3.45 -8.83
CA GLU A 129 12.44 -2.57 -8.86
C GLU A 129 13.58 -3.09 -8.01
N SER A 130 13.31 -3.63 -6.81
CA SER A 130 14.34 -4.21 -5.95
C SER A 130 15.05 -5.38 -6.64
N VAL A 131 14.29 -6.26 -7.29
CA VAL A 131 14.85 -7.38 -8.07
C VAL A 131 15.62 -6.87 -9.28
N ASN A 132 15.05 -5.93 -10.06
CA ASN A 132 15.70 -5.36 -11.24
C ASN A 132 17.00 -4.64 -10.89
N ARG A 133 17.03 -3.83 -9.83
CA ARG A 133 18.26 -3.17 -9.34
C ARG A 133 19.30 -4.19 -8.92
N ARG A 134 18.88 -5.32 -8.32
CA ARG A 134 19.81 -6.40 -7.96
C ARG A 134 20.35 -7.11 -9.21
N LEU A 135 19.50 -7.41 -10.19
CA LEU A 135 19.90 -8.01 -11.46
C LEU A 135 20.89 -7.10 -12.19
N MET A 136 20.60 -5.82 -12.35
CA MET A 136 21.50 -4.86 -13.03
C MET A 136 22.87 -4.73 -12.33
N ARG A 137 22.94 -4.88 -11.00
CA ARG A 137 24.22 -4.92 -10.29
C ARG A 137 24.99 -6.23 -10.51
N SER A 138 24.27 -7.36 -10.55
CA SER A 138 24.88 -8.68 -10.76
C SER A 138 25.22 -8.96 -12.23
N LEU A 139 24.50 -8.31 -13.14
CA LEU A 139 24.55 -8.45 -14.60
C LEU A 139 24.58 -7.04 -15.24
N PRO A 140 25.71 -6.31 -15.14
CA PRO A 140 25.83 -5.01 -15.82
C PRO A 140 25.75 -5.19 -17.33
N SER A 141 25.07 -4.25 -18.02
CA SER A 141 24.92 -4.27 -19.47
C SER A 141 26.24 -4.15 -20.24
N SER A 142 27.30 -3.65 -19.58
CA SER A 142 28.64 -3.52 -20.15
C SER A 142 29.44 -4.84 -20.17
N VAL A 143 28.93 -5.92 -19.57
CA VAL A 143 29.67 -7.19 -19.44
C VAL A 143 28.82 -8.37 -19.91
N ASN A 144 29.37 -9.14 -20.85
CA ASN A 144 28.71 -10.34 -21.37
C ASN A 144 29.12 -11.59 -20.56
N PHE A 145 28.15 -12.21 -19.88
CA PHE A 145 28.35 -13.39 -19.03
C PHE A 145 27.92 -14.70 -19.71
N THR A 146 28.48 -15.04 -20.87
CA THR A 146 28.02 -16.18 -21.69
C THR A 146 27.91 -17.52 -20.94
N ARG A 147 28.89 -17.84 -20.08
CA ARG A 147 28.93 -19.13 -19.36
C ARG A 147 28.18 -19.15 -18.02
N ASN A 148 27.99 -18.01 -17.37
CA ASN A 148 27.49 -17.94 -15.98
C ASN A 148 26.34 -16.94 -15.76
N PHE A 149 25.73 -16.43 -16.84
CA PHE A 149 24.59 -15.51 -16.78
C PHE A 149 23.45 -16.04 -15.91
N SER A 150 22.97 -17.25 -16.19
CA SER A 150 21.85 -17.87 -15.47
C SER A 150 22.16 -17.99 -13.97
N GLY A 151 23.33 -18.52 -13.60
CA GLY A 151 23.73 -18.63 -12.19
C GLY A 151 23.80 -17.28 -11.47
N ARG A 152 24.31 -16.24 -12.14
CA ARG A 152 24.35 -14.87 -11.60
C ARG A 152 22.94 -14.28 -11.43
N ALA A 153 22.05 -14.51 -12.39
CA ALA A 153 20.65 -14.08 -12.33
C ALA A 153 19.90 -14.75 -11.17
N HIS A 154 19.96 -16.08 -11.07
CA HIS A 154 19.29 -16.83 -10.01
C HIS A 154 19.84 -16.47 -8.63
N ARG A 155 21.16 -16.34 -8.48
CA ARG A 155 21.78 -15.87 -7.23
C ARG A 155 21.30 -14.48 -6.83
N ALA A 156 21.16 -13.57 -7.79
CA ALA A 156 20.66 -12.22 -7.55
C ALA A 156 19.24 -12.25 -6.96
N VAL A 157 18.33 -13.00 -7.61
CA VAL A 157 16.95 -13.16 -7.15
C VAL A 157 16.89 -13.86 -5.79
N TYR A 158 17.64 -14.95 -5.62
CA TYR A 158 17.68 -15.74 -4.38
C TYR A 158 18.10 -14.89 -3.17
N SER A 159 19.12 -14.04 -3.36
CA SER A 159 19.62 -13.15 -2.32
C SER A 159 18.64 -12.05 -1.91
N VAL A 160 17.74 -11.60 -2.80
CA VAL A 160 16.69 -10.62 -2.45
C VAL A 160 15.65 -11.24 -1.53
N ASN A 161 15.37 -12.54 -1.72
CA ASN A 161 14.35 -13.26 -0.96
C ASN A 161 14.87 -13.74 0.41
N HIS A 162 16.07 -14.32 0.46
CA HIS A 162 16.63 -14.95 1.66
C HIS A 162 17.59 -14.05 2.44
N GLY A 163 18.01 -12.93 1.85
CA GLY A 163 19.06 -12.07 2.39
C GLY A 163 20.46 -12.51 1.94
N PRO A 164 21.46 -11.62 2.06
CA PRO A 164 22.77 -11.82 1.45
C PRO A 164 23.59 -12.92 2.13
N GLY A 165 23.53 -13.06 3.45
CA GLY A 165 24.37 -14.02 4.19
C GLY A 165 23.88 -15.46 4.00
N THR A 166 22.59 -15.70 4.26
CA THR A 166 21.95 -17.00 4.10
C THR A 166 22.05 -17.50 2.66
N ALA A 167 21.80 -16.63 1.68
CA ALA A 167 21.91 -16.99 0.27
C ALA A 167 23.29 -17.53 -0.12
N ILE A 168 24.36 -16.91 0.37
CA ILE A 168 25.72 -17.35 0.04
C ILE A 168 26.00 -18.73 0.67
N LYS A 169 25.66 -18.91 1.96
CA LYS A 169 25.90 -20.17 2.67
C LYS A 169 25.17 -21.36 2.02
N GLU A 170 23.90 -21.16 1.66
CA GLU A 170 23.08 -22.20 1.04
C GLU A 170 23.54 -22.51 -0.39
N LEU A 171 23.87 -21.50 -1.19
CA LEU A 171 24.38 -21.71 -2.55
C LEU A 171 25.73 -22.44 -2.53
N CYS A 172 26.65 -22.07 -1.65
CA CYS A 172 27.93 -22.76 -1.47
C CYS A 172 27.73 -24.23 -1.07
N SER A 173 26.81 -24.49 -0.14
CA SER A 173 26.47 -25.85 0.28
C SER A 173 25.85 -26.67 -0.85
N GLY A 174 24.97 -26.07 -1.65
CA GLY A 174 24.33 -26.72 -2.80
C GLY A 174 25.30 -27.07 -3.94
N VAL A 175 26.41 -26.35 -4.06
CA VAL A 175 27.50 -26.65 -5.02
C VAL A 175 28.48 -27.70 -4.45
N GLY A 176 28.27 -28.18 -3.22
CA GLY A 176 29.15 -29.15 -2.56
C GLY A 176 30.40 -28.52 -1.92
N SER A 177 30.43 -27.20 -1.76
CA SER A 177 31.52 -26.46 -1.12
C SER A 177 30.99 -25.64 0.06
N PRO A 178 30.52 -26.29 1.14
CA PRO A 178 29.94 -25.59 2.27
C PRO A 178 31.00 -24.74 2.99
N ILE A 179 30.59 -23.55 3.43
CA ILE A 179 31.46 -22.68 4.22
C ILE A 179 31.61 -23.27 5.63
N THR A 180 32.84 -23.50 6.06
CA THR A 180 33.15 -24.07 7.38
C THR A 180 32.52 -23.22 8.49
N ALA A 181 31.78 -23.88 9.40
CA ALA A 181 31.19 -23.24 10.56
C ALA A 181 32.26 -22.59 11.43
N GLY A 182 31.97 -21.41 12.00
CA GLY A 182 32.90 -20.69 12.89
C GLY A 182 34.08 -19.99 12.21
N SER A 183 34.30 -20.21 10.90
CA SER A 183 35.28 -19.46 10.11
C SER A 183 35.00 -17.95 10.13
N SER A 184 36.02 -17.13 9.85
CA SER A 184 35.88 -15.68 9.72
C SER A 184 34.79 -15.31 8.71
N VAL A 185 34.81 -15.93 7.53
CA VAL A 185 33.80 -15.74 6.47
C VAL A 185 32.40 -16.08 6.97
N SER A 186 32.24 -17.19 7.69
CA SER A 186 30.92 -17.58 8.22
C SER A 186 30.38 -16.56 9.22
N LYS A 187 31.24 -16.05 10.11
CA LYS A 187 30.91 -15.00 11.10
C LYS A 187 30.53 -13.68 10.42
N ASP A 188 31.25 -13.28 9.38
CA ASP A 188 30.96 -12.05 8.64
C ASP A 188 29.63 -12.14 7.89
N LEU A 189 29.34 -13.28 7.25
CA LEU A 189 28.05 -13.53 6.60
C LEU A 189 26.89 -13.50 7.61
N ASP A 190 27.08 -14.03 8.82
CA ASP A 190 26.07 -13.94 9.89
C ASP A 190 25.84 -12.51 10.36
N LYS A 191 26.91 -11.72 10.49
CA LYS A 191 26.83 -10.30 10.85
C LYS A 191 26.06 -9.50 9.78
N GLU A 192 26.34 -9.75 8.50
CA GLU A 192 25.67 -9.10 7.39
C GLU A 192 24.19 -9.51 7.32
N GLN A 193 23.88 -10.80 7.53
CA GLN A 193 22.49 -11.27 7.60
C GLN A 193 21.74 -10.63 8.78
N LYS A 194 22.35 -10.58 9.97
CA LYS A 194 21.76 -9.92 11.15
C LYS A 194 21.47 -8.45 10.88
N ARG A 195 22.40 -7.73 10.25
CA ARG A 195 22.21 -6.32 9.86
C ARG A 195 21.07 -6.17 8.85
N HIS A 196 21.00 -7.04 7.85
CA HIS A 196 19.91 -7.06 6.87
C HIS A 196 18.54 -7.26 7.55
N LEU A 197 18.42 -8.28 8.41
CA LEU A 197 17.19 -8.57 9.15
C LEU A 197 16.80 -7.44 10.10
N TYR A 198 17.76 -6.86 10.82
CA TYR A 198 17.53 -5.69 11.68
C TYR A 198 16.97 -4.51 10.90
N ASN A 199 17.58 -4.16 9.76
CA ASN A 199 17.11 -3.06 8.92
C ASN A 199 15.71 -3.33 8.35
N LYS A 200 15.44 -4.57 7.93
CA LYS A 200 14.13 -5.02 7.46
C LYS A 200 13.09 -4.87 8.58
N ALA A 201 13.34 -5.42 9.76
CA ALA A 201 12.45 -5.35 10.92
C ALA A 201 12.23 -3.90 11.38
N ARG A 202 13.29 -3.09 11.50
CA ARG A 202 13.21 -1.66 11.84
C ARG A 202 12.33 -0.91 10.85
N SER A 203 12.49 -1.14 9.55
CA SER A 203 11.69 -0.46 8.51
C SER A 203 10.20 -0.82 8.57
N GLN A 204 9.88 -2.03 9.05
CA GLN A 204 8.53 -2.57 9.19
C GLN A 204 7.92 -2.34 10.57
N SER A 205 8.72 -1.91 11.55
CA SER A 205 8.28 -1.66 12.92
C SER A 205 7.11 -0.67 12.98
N LEU A 206 6.19 -0.90 13.93
CA LEU A 206 5.04 -0.03 14.16
C LEU A 206 5.49 1.41 14.41
N ARG A 207 6.55 1.62 15.20
CA ARG A 207 7.13 2.94 15.46
C ARG A 207 7.50 3.68 14.16
N CYS A 208 8.19 3.02 13.24
CA CYS A 208 8.59 3.61 11.96
C CYS A 208 7.38 3.91 11.06
N LYS A 209 6.37 3.03 11.08
CA LYS A 209 5.09 3.23 10.36
C LYS A 209 4.31 4.43 10.92
N ILE A 210 4.19 4.53 12.24
CA ILE A 210 3.54 5.67 12.94
C ILE A 210 4.29 6.97 12.62
N GLN A 211 5.61 6.98 12.71
CA GLN A 211 6.40 8.17 12.41
C GLN A 211 6.18 8.65 10.96
N LYS A 212 6.12 7.72 10.00
CA LYS A 212 5.77 8.02 8.60
C LYS A 212 4.34 8.56 8.46
N ARG A 213 3.36 7.95 9.15
CA ARG A 213 1.96 8.44 9.20
C ARG A 213 1.93 9.88 9.72
N ASN A 214 2.55 10.15 10.86
CA ASN A 214 2.56 11.46 11.50
C ASN A 214 3.23 12.53 10.62
N LYS A 215 4.34 12.18 9.95
CA LYS A 215 5.00 13.07 8.99
C LYS A 215 4.07 13.42 7.82
N ARG A 216 3.35 12.44 7.25
CA ARG A 216 2.35 12.68 6.20
C ARG A 216 1.21 13.57 6.71
N HIS A 217 0.72 13.30 7.91
CA HIS A 217 -0.29 14.10 8.59
C HIS A 217 0.12 15.57 8.73
N LYS A 218 1.36 15.82 9.18
CA LYS A 218 1.92 17.17 9.30
C LYS A 218 2.00 17.87 7.95
N ILE A 219 2.49 17.19 6.92
CA ILE A 219 2.60 17.74 5.56
C ILE A 219 1.21 18.08 4.99
N PHE A 220 0.22 17.21 5.21
CA PHE A 220 -1.15 17.44 4.77
C PHE A 220 -1.78 18.66 5.45
N LYS A 221 -1.65 18.78 6.78
CA LYS A 221 -2.14 19.96 7.52
C LYS A 221 -1.51 21.25 7.02
N LEU A 222 -0.19 21.26 6.77
CA LEU A 222 0.50 22.44 6.23
C LEU A 222 -0.03 22.84 4.84
N HIS A 223 -0.37 21.86 4.01
CA HIS A 223 -0.96 22.12 2.69
C HIS A 223 -2.36 22.73 2.80
N ASP A 224 -3.19 22.25 3.74
CA ASP A 224 -4.51 22.83 3.99
C ASP A 224 -4.42 24.28 4.51
N CYS A 225 -3.53 24.55 5.48
CA CYS A 225 -3.31 25.92 5.97
C CYS A 225 -2.89 26.89 4.87
N LYS A 226 -2.02 26.46 3.95
CA LYS A 226 -1.63 27.28 2.79
C LYS A 226 -2.79 27.56 1.84
N ILE A 227 -3.64 26.56 1.61
CA ILE A 227 -4.85 26.75 0.80
C ILE A 227 -5.79 27.77 1.45
N ASP A 228 -5.95 27.71 2.78
CA ASP A 228 -6.81 28.62 3.54
C ASP A 228 -6.26 30.05 3.51
N GLU A 229 -4.93 30.23 3.64
CA GLU A 229 -4.25 31.52 3.48
C GLU A 229 -4.46 32.11 2.08
N GLU A 230 -4.29 31.30 1.03
CA GLU A 230 -4.53 31.73 -0.36
C GLU A 230 -6.00 32.10 -0.63
N ILE A 231 -6.95 31.43 0.02
CA ILE A 231 -8.39 31.77 -0.05
C ILE A 231 -8.63 33.11 0.63
N TYR A 232 -8.13 33.28 1.86
CA TYR A 232 -8.29 34.50 2.63
C TYR A 232 -7.75 35.74 1.89
N VAL A 233 -6.56 35.63 1.28
CA VAL A 233 -5.97 36.73 0.49
C VAL A 233 -6.83 37.05 -0.73
N LYS A 234 -7.36 36.05 -1.45
CA LYS A 234 -8.24 36.27 -2.61
C LYS A 234 -9.55 36.94 -2.23
N ASP A 235 -10.17 36.51 -1.13
CA ASP A 235 -11.42 37.10 -0.65
C ASP A 235 -11.21 38.56 -0.23
N ARG A 236 -10.08 38.88 0.42
CA ARG A 236 -9.70 40.24 0.77
C ARG A 236 -9.54 41.14 -0.46
N VAL A 237 -8.82 40.67 -1.48
CA VAL A 237 -8.62 41.39 -2.76
C VAL A 237 -9.94 41.59 -3.51
N MET A 238 -10.87 40.63 -3.43
CA MET A 238 -12.20 40.75 -4.06
C MET A 238 -13.11 41.75 -3.34
N ILE A 239 -12.98 41.90 -2.02
CA ILE A 239 -13.70 42.91 -1.23
C ILE A 239 -13.17 44.32 -1.54
N GLU A 240 -11.85 44.48 -1.66
CA GLU A 240 -11.23 45.77 -2.00
C GLU A 240 -11.59 46.26 -3.42
N LYS A 241 -11.79 45.36 -4.38
CA LYS A 241 -12.21 45.70 -5.75
C LYS A 241 -13.69 46.04 -5.92
N LYS A 242 -14.51 45.86 -4.88
CA LYS A 242 -15.96 46.15 -4.89
C LYS A 242 -16.31 47.48 -4.21
N LYS A 243 -15.32 48.17 -3.65
CA LYS A 243 -15.41 49.57 -3.20
C LYS A 243 -14.86 50.49 -4.29
#